data_AF-A0A7V2LVD8-F1
#
_entry.id   AF-A0A7V2LVD8-F1
#
_cell.length_a   1.000
_cell.length_b   1.000
_cell.length_c   1.000
_cell.angle_alpha   90.00
_cell.angle_beta   90.00
_cell.angle_gamma   90.00
#
_symmetry.space_group_name_H-M   'P 1'
#
loop_
_entity.id
_entity.type
_entity.pdbx_description
1 polymer ?
#
loop_
_entity_poly.entity_id
_entity_poly.type
_entity_poly.pdbx_seq_one_letter_code
_entity_poly.pdbx_strand_id
1 'polypeptide(L)'
;MPSLNRVQLIGRLGRAPERRFTPSGKPYAIFSLAVDRRWRSPQGELRQTTDWFTIEAYGRLGEICEQYLSKGRLVYIEGRLRVYTVEGEGQRRRVVRIVARDMQMLDRPPEEEPAELAEEEEPLEETPPPEDAAETA
;
A
#
# COMPACT_ATOMS: atom_id res chain seq x y z
N MET A 1 10.89 35.90 8.16
CA MET A 1 12.14 35.13 7.94
C MET A 1 11.82 33.95 7.03
N PRO A 2 12.68 33.62 6.04
CA PRO A 2 12.49 32.40 5.25
C PRO A 2 12.76 31.17 6.11
N SER A 3 11.89 30.16 6.04
CA SER A 3 12.07 28.85 6.66
C SER A 3 11.97 27.75 5.61
N LEU A 4 12.73 26.67 5.79
CA LEU A 4 12.77 25.53 4.88
C LEU A 4 12.41 24.25 5.62
N ASN A 5 11.39 23.55 5.13
CA ASN A 5 11.06 22.19 5.52
C ASN A 5 10.81 21.39 4.24
N ARG A 6 11.77 20.56 3.87
CA ARG A 6 11.75 19.74 2.66
C ARG A 6 12.29 18.36 2.97
N VAL A 7 11.60 17.35 2.46
CA VAL A 7 11.97 15.94 2.54
C VAL A 7 11.98 15.38 1.12
N GLN A 8 12.99 14.59 0.79
CA GLN A 8 13.11 13.85 -0.46
C GLN A 8 13.50 12.42 -0.13
N LEU A 9 12.71 11.45 -0.57
CA LEU A 9 12.92 10.03 -0.30
C LEU A 9 12.75 9.22 -1.57
N ILE A 10 13.51 8.13 -1.68
CA ILE A 10 13.25 7.06 -2.63
C ILE A 10 13.12 5.78 -1.81
N GLY A 11 12.03 5.05 -2.01
CA GLY A 11 11.75 3.86 -1.22
C GLY A 11 10.64 3.01 -1.81
N ARG A 12 10.39 1.87 -1.18
CA ARG A 12 9.34 0.93 -1.59
C ARG A 12 8.15 1.00 -0.65
N LEU A 13 6.95 0.90 -1.20
CA LEU A 13 5.73 0.86 -0.39
C LEU A 13 5.69 -0.43 0.44
N GLY A 14 5.50 -0.32 1.77
CA GLY A 14 5.32 -1.49 2.64
C GLY A 14 3.94 -2.13 2.53
N ARG A 15 2.95 -1.32 2.15
CA ARG A 15 1.54 -1.69 1.95
C ARG A 15 0.94 -0.80 0.86
N ALA A 16 -0.16 -1.25 0.26
CA ALA A 16 -0.93 -0.42 -0.66
C ALA A 16 -1.49 0.82 0.06
N PRO A 17 -1.72 1.95 -0.64
CA PRO A 17 -2.31 3.14 -0.03
C PRO A 17 -3.73 2.91 0.48
N GLU A 18 -3.98 3.37 1.71
CA GLU A 18 -5.29 3.37 2.32
C GLU A 18 -5.96 4.73 2.08
N ARG A 19 -7.18 4.73 1.52
CA ARG A 19 -8.00 5.94 1.41
C ARG A 19 -8.56 6.34 2.76
N ARG A 20 -8.38 7.60 3.14
CA ARG A 20 -8.92 8.18 4.38
C ARG A 20 -9.51 9.55 4.14
N PHE A 21 -10.22 10.07 5.14
CA PHE A 21 -10.85 11.38 5.09
C PHE A 21 -10.37 12.27 6.24
N THR A 22 -10.16 13.55 5.97
CA THR A 22 -9.92 14.54 7.01
C THR A 22 -11.21 14.80 7.81
N PRO A 23 -11.14 15.43 8.99
CA PRO A 23 -12.35 15.87 9.71
C PRO A 23 -13.25 16.81 8.88
N SER A 24 -12.66 17.50 7.90
CA SER A 24 -13.37 18.35 6.93
C SER A 24 -13.91 17.59 5.70
N GLY A 25 -13.87 16.26 5.69
CA GLY A 25 -14.40 15.41 4.62
C GLY A 25 -13.53 15.32 3.36
N LYS A 26 -12.30 15.85 3.37
CA LYS A 26 -11.42 15.80 2.19
C LYS A 26 -10.69 14.44 2.12
N PRO A 27 -10.69 13.75 0.96
CA PRO A 27 -9.98 12.50 0.81
C PRO A 27 -8.46 12.69 0.80
N TYR A 28 -7.75 11.71 1.31
CA TYR A 28 -6.29 11.60 1.24
C TYR A 28 -5.86 10.14 1.32
N ALA A 29 -4.73 9.83 0.69
CA ALA A 29 -4.10 8.52 0.74
C ALA A 29 -3.04 8.49 1.84
N ILE A 30 -2.95 7.38 2.56
CA ILE A 30 -1.89 7.12 3.55
C ILE A 30 -1.21 5.79 3.28
N PHE A 31 0.13 5.78 3.28
CA PHE A 31 0.91 4.57 3.09
C PHE A 31 2.25 4.62 3.81
N SER A 32 2.87 3.45 4.01
CA SER A 32 4.22 3.34 4.55
C SER A 32 5.26 3.21 3.44
N LEU A 33 6.39 3.89 3.60
CA LEU A 33 7.53 3.85 2.70
C LEU A 33 8.75 3.30 3.46
N ALA A 34 9.34 2.23 2.96
CA ALA A 34 10.59 1.66 3.41
C ALA A 34 11.76 2.30 2.65
N VAL A 35 12.73 2.85 3.39
CA VAL A 35 13.98 3.37 2.82
C VAL A 35 15.14 2.61 3.43
N ASP A 36 15.86 1.87 2.59
CA ASP A 36 16.99 1.07 3.02
C ASP A 36 18.28 1.90 3.03
N ARG A 37 19.06 1.74 4.10
CA ARG A 37 20.41 2.27 4.21
C ARG A 37 21.38 1.13 4.43
N ARG A 38 22.40 1.03 3.58
CA ARG A 38 23.52 0.08 3.73
C ARG A 38 24.78 0.82 4.16
N TRP A 39 25.53 0.27 5.10
CA TRP A 39 26.80 0.83 5.55
C TRP A 39 27.72 -0.28 6.06
N ARG A 40 29.03 0.01 6.15
CA ARG A 40 30.00 -0.89 6.80
C ARG A 40 30.14 -0.51 8.27
N SER A 41 30.10 -1.50 9.15
CA SER A 41 30.41 -1.30 10.57
C SER A 41 31.91 -1.06 10.78
N PRO A 42 32.33 -0.54 11.95
CA PRO A 42 33.75 -0.43 12.30
C PRO A 42 34.51 -1.77 12.23
N GLN A 43 33.81 -2.89 12.40
CA GLN A 43 34.35 -4.26 12.33
C GLN A 43 34.46 -4.79 10.88
N GLY A 44 34.05 -4.00 9.88
CA GLY A 44 34.13 -4.36 8.46
C GLY A 44 32.90 -5.08 7.90
N GLU A 45 31.93 -5.43 8.76
CA GLU A 45 30.68 -6.09 8.36
C GLU A 45 29.76 -5.16 7.56
N LEU A 46 29.16 -5.66 6.48
CA LEU A 46 28.07 -4.95 5.79
C LEU A 46 26.80 -5.06 6.62
N ARG A 47 26.22 -3.92 7.01
CA ARG A 47 24.95 -3.82 7.72
C ARG A 47 23.91 -3.10 6.87
N GLN A 48 22.65 -3.45 7.08
CA GLN A 48 21.49 -2.81 6.46
C GLN A 48 20.47 -2.47 7.53
N THR A 49 19.85 -1.30 7.44
CA THR A 49 18.63 -0.95 8.18
C THR A 49 17.59 -0.41 7.23
N THR A 50 16.35 -0.50 7.66
CA THR A 50 15.20 0.05 6.94
C THR A 50 14.54 1.09 7.84
N ASP A 51 14.51 2.33 7.36
CA ASP A 51 13.74 3.40 7.97
C ASP A 51 12.32 3.41 7.40
N TRP A 52 11.32 3.45 8.27
CA TRP A 52 9.91 3.41 7.89
C TRP A 52 9.27 4.79 8.06
N PHE A 53 8.77 5.32 6.96
CA PHE A 53 8.09 6.61 6.92
C PHE A 53 6.59 6.44 6.64
N THR A 54 5.77 7.29 7.24
CA THR A 54 4.34 7.39 6.90
C THR A 54 4.12 8.60 6.01
N ILE A 55 3.59 8.36 4.81
CA ILE A 55 3.33 9.38 3.79
C ILE A 55 1.83 9.69 3.76
N GLU A 56 1.47 10.97 3.79
CA GLU A 56 0.12 11.49 3.58
C GLU A 56 0.09 12.25 2.24
N ALA A 57 -0.70 11.78 1.28
CA ALA A 57 -0.90 12.43 -0.01
C ALA A 57 -2.35 12.94 -0.13
N TYR A 58 -2.52 14.24 -0.32
CA TYR A 58 -3.83 14.90 -0.32
C TYR A 58 -4.32 15.25 -1.72
N GLY A 59 -5.63 15.39 -1.88
CA GLY A 59 -6.26 15.82 -3.13
C GLY A 59 -5.91 14.91 -4.31
N ARG A 60 -5.66 15.50 -5.48
CA ARG A 60 -5.32 14.75 -6.70
C ARG A 60 -4.12 13.81 -6.53
N LEU A 61 -3.11 14.21 -5.75
CA LEU A 61 -1.95 13.35 -5.49
C LEU A 61 -2.36 12.10 -4.70
N GLY A 62 -3.28 12.24 -3.75
CA GLY A 62 -3.85 11.10 -3.01
C GLY A 62 -4.58 10.12 -3.93
N GLU A 63 -5.43 10.64 -4.81
CA GLU A 63 -6.16 9.84 -5.81
C GLU A 63 -5.21 9.09 -6.75
N ILE A 64 -4.15 9.75 -7.23
CA ILE A 64 -3.10 9.11 -8.04
C ILE A 64 -2.41 8.00 -7.24
N CYS A 65 -2.03 8.27 -5.99
CA CYS A 65 -1.39 7.27 -5.15
C CYS A 65 -2.29 6.03 -4.97
N GLU A 66 -3.58 6.23 -4.66
CA GLU A 66 -4.55 5.14 -4.51
C GLU A 66 -4.76 4.34 -5.80
N GLN A 67 -4.81 5.02 -6.96
CA GLN A 67 -5.08 4.38 -8.24
C GLN A 67 -3.90 3.57 -8.76
N TYR A 68 -2.67 4.07 -8.61
CA TYR A 68 -1.50 3.52 -9.31
C TYR A 68 -0.47 2.84 -8.40
N LEU A 69 -0.49 3.10 -7.09
CA LEU A 69 0.49 2.50 -6.19
C LEU A 69 -0.05 1.23 -5.53
N SER A 70 0.80 0.23 -5.46
CA SER A 70 0.57 -1.04 -4.77
C SER A 70 1.77 -1.38 -3.88
N LYS A 71 1.61 -2.38 -3.02
CA LYS A 71 2.71 -2.86 -2.16
C LYS A 71 3.94 -3.19 -3.00
N GLY A 72 5.11 -2.78 -2.52
CA GLY A 72 6.41 -3.06 -3.15
C GLY A 72 6.83 -2.05 -4.23
N ARG A 73 5.93 -1.18 -4.73
CA ARG A 73 6.27 -0.16 -5.74
C ARG A 73 7.38 0.77 -5.27
N LEU A 74 8.39 0.97 -6.10
CA LEU A 74 9.45 1.97 -5.90
C LEU A 74 8.95 3.34 -6.34
N VAL A 75 9.05 4.29 -5.42
CA VAL A 75 8.62 5.67 -5.66
C VAL A 75 9.66 6.66 -5.14
N TYR A 76 9.76 7.79 -5.84
CA TYR A 76 10.30 9.03 -5.32
C TYR A 76 9.17 9.82 -4.64
N ILE A 77 9.44 10.42 -3.49
CA ILE A 77 8.54 11.30 -2.76
C ILE A 77 9.27 12.60 -2.43
N GLU A 78 8.69 13.73 -2.79
CA GLU A 78 9.03 15.05 -2.25
C GLU A 78 7.92 15.53 -1.33
N GLY A 79 8.28 16.13 -0.19
CA GLY A 79 7.29 16.66 0.74
C GLY A 79 7.89 17.47 1.87
N ARG A 80 7.19 17.48 3.00
CA ARG A 80 7.60 18.16 4.24
C ARG A 80 7.26 17.31 5.47
N LEU A 81 8.03 17.47 6.53
CA LEU A 81 7.69 16.88 7.82
C LEU A 81 6.49 17.61 8.44
N ARG A 82 5.54 16.84 8.95
CA ARG A 82 4.46 17.29 9.82
C ARG A 82 4.59 16.58 11.14
N VAL A 83 4.74 17.37 12.20
CA VAL A 83 4.83 16.87 13.57
C VAL A 83 3.63 17.39 14.34
N TYR A 84 2.91 16.50 14.99
CA TYR A 84 1.74 16.84 15.81
C TYR A 84 1.58 15.87 16.96
N THR A 85 0.84 16.25 17.99
CA THR A 85 0.56 15.39 19.14
C THR A 85 -0.86 14.86 19.04
N VAL A 86 -1.03 13.57 19.28
CA VAL A 86 -2.34 12.92 19.42
C VAL A 86 -2.51 12.55 20.89
N GLU A 87 -3.68 12.87 21.44
CA GLU A 87 -4.10 12.48 22.79
C GLU A 87 -5.06 11.30 22.68
N GLY A 88 -4.75 10.20 23.36
CA GLY A 88 -5.60 9.02 23.42
C GLY A 88 -5.33 8.25 24.71
N GLU A 89 -6.38 7.73 25.35
CA GLU A 89 -6.29 6.89 26.56
C GLU A 89 -5.43 7.51 27.68
N GLY A 90 -5.49 8.84 27.85
CA GLY A 90 -4.70 9.57 28.85
C GLY A 90 -3.21 9.74 28.51
N GLN A 91 -2.75 9.30 27.35
CA GLN A 91 -1.36 9.45 26.90
C GLN A 91 -1.24 10.40 25.70
N ARG A 92 -0.23 11.27 25.77
CA ARG A 92 0.17 12.17 24.67
C ARG A 92 1.23 11.49 23.81
N ARG A 93 0.92 11.23 22.54
CA ARG A 93 1.85 10.63 21.58
C ARG A 93 2.26 11.65 20.52
N ARG A 94 3.56 11.89 20.40
CA ARG A 94 4.12 12.71 19.31
C ARG A 94 4.18 11.88 18.04
N VAL A 95 3.56 12.37 16.98
CA VAL A 95 3.49 11.72 15.66
C VAL A 95 4.27 12.55 14.66
N VAL A 96 5.08 11.87 13.85
CA VAL A 96 5.82 12.47 12.73
C VAL A 96 5.33 11.81 11.44
N ARG A 97 4.90 12.62 10.47
CA ARG A 97 4.47 12.18 9.14
C ARG A 97 5.13 13.02 8.06
N ILE A 98 5.11 12.53 6.83
CA ILE A 98 5.52 13.29 5.65
C ILE A 98 4.27 13.64 4.85
N VAL A 99 4.01 14.93 4.66
CA VAL A 99 2.98 15.39 3.73
C VAL A 99 3.62 15.50 2.36
N ALA A 100 3.19 14.63 1.43
CA ALA A 100 3.69 14.61 0.08
C ALA A 100 3.23 15.84 -0.71
N ARG A 101 4.16 16.40 -1.47
CA ARG A 101 3.94 17.47 -2.45
C ARG A 101 4.03 16.91 -3.87
N ASP A 102 4.93 15.97 -4.11
CA ASP A 102 5.14 15.33 -5.40
C ASP A 102 5.51 13.85 -5.23
N MET A 103 5.18 13.04 -6.23
CA MET A 103 5.46 11.61 -6.27
C MET A 103 5.77 11.17 -7.70
N GLN A 104 6.81 10.36 -7.86
CA GLN A 104 7.12 9.73 -9.13
C GLN A 104 7.29 8.22 -8.94
N MET A 105 6.60 7.44 -9.78
CA MET A 105 6.82 6.00 -9.86
C MET A 105 8.12 5.73 -10.61
N LEU A 106 8.98 4.89 -10.03
CA LEU A 106 10.30 4.59 -10.58
C LEU A 106 10.41 3.17 -11.14
N ASP A 107 9.43 2.30 -10.86
CA ASP A 107 9.35 0.95 -11.41
C ASP A 107 8.48 0.91 -12.67
N ARG A 108 8.78 -0.04 -13.56
CA ARG A 108 7.93 -0.34 -14.73
C ARG A 108 6.57 -0.90 -14.26
N PRO A 109 5.44 -0.56 -14.91
CA PRO A 109 4.14 -1.17 -14.58
C PRO A 109 4.25 -2.70 -14.55
N PRO A 110 3.56 -3.39 -13.64
CA PRO A 110 3.50 -4.84 -13.68
C PRO A 110 2.99 -5.27 -15.06
N GLU A 111 3.69 -6.20 -15.71
CA GLU A 111 3.22 -6.86 -16.92
C GLU A 111 1.97 -7.65 -16.52
N GLU A 112 0.82 -7.38 -17.15
CA GLU A 112 -0.40 -8.14 -16.91
C GLU A 112 -0.15 -9.56 -17.44
N GLU A 113 0.18 -10.49 -16.54
CA GLU A 113 0.13 -11.92 -16.86
C GLU A 113 -1.33 -12.22 -17.24
N PRO A 114 -1.60 -12.76 -18.44
CA PRO A 114 -2.96 -13.10 -18.84
C PRO A 114 -3.52 -14.06 -17.80
N ALA A 115 -4.65 -13.69 -17.18
CA ALA A 115 -5.36 -14.59 -16.30
C ALA A 115 -5.70 -15.85 -17.11
N GLU A 116 -5.09 -16.98 -16.74
CA GLU A 116 -5.48 -18.29 -17.26
C GLU A 116 -6.98 -18.46 -16.99
N LEU A 117 -7.75 -18.53 -18.07
CA LEU A 117 -9.17 -18.82 -18.05
C LEU A 117 -9.32 -20.17 -17.36
N ALA A 118 -9.85 -20.16 -16.14
CA ALA A 118 -10.31 -21.39 -15.50
C ALA A 118 -11.39 -21.99 -16.41
N GLU A 119 -11.09 -23.15 -16.99
CA GLU A 119 -12.03 -23.95 -17.77
C GLU A 119 -13.26 -24.23 -16.88
N GLU A 120 -14.44 -23.86 -17.37
CA GLU A 120 -15.72 -24.23 -16.75
C GLU A 120 -15.83 -25.77 -16.78
N GLU A 121 -15.72 -26.42 -15.61
CA GLU A 121 -16.13 -27.82 -15.47
C GLU A 121 -17.65 -27.90 -15.66
N GLU A 122 -18.10 -28.49 -16.78
CA GLU A 122 -19.51 -28.81 -17.01
C GLU A 122 -20.02 -29.78 -15.93
N PRO A 123 -21.22 -29.55 -15.35
CA PRO A 123 -21.77 -30.50 -14.39
C PRO A 123 -22.31 -31.74 -15.12
N LEU A 124 -21.82 -32.92 -14.73
CA LEU A 124 -22.29 -34.22 -15.19
C LEU A 124 -23.79 -34.39 -14.88
N GLU A 125 -24.60 -34.65 -15.90
CA GLU A 125 -26.01 -35.04 -15.78
C GLU A 125 -26.15 -36.34 -14.95
N GLU A 126 -26.83 -36.25 -13.81
CA GLU A 126 -27.19 -37.39 -12.98
C GLU A 126 -28.45 -38.05 -13.58
N THR A 127 -28.29 -39.21 -14.22
CA THR A 127 -29.43 -40.00 -14.73
C THR A 127 -30.25 -40.53 -13.56
N PRO A 128 -31.59 -40.39 -13.55
CA PRO A 128 -32.40 -40.92 -12.46
C PRO A 128 -32.40 -42.46 -12.45
N PRO A 129 -32.51 -43.09 -11.26
CA PRO A 129 -32.51 -44.54 -11.11
C PRO A 129 -33.79 -45.19 -11.70
N PRO A 130 -33.73 -46.48 -12.09
CA PRO A 130 -34.84 -47.16 -12.75
C PRO A 130 -36.02 -47.38 -11.79
N GLU A 131 -37.21 -47.19 -12.34
CA GLU A 131 -38.51 -47.35 -11.70
C GLU A 131 -38.78 -48.83 -11.36
N ASP A 132 -39.14 -49.10 -10.11
CA ASP A 132 -39.35 -50.43 -9.55
C ASP A 132 -40.59 -51.09 -10.18
N ALA A 133 -40.35 -52.06 -11.07
CA ALA A 133 -41.39 -52.87 -11.67
C ALA A 133 -41.48 -54.20 -10.93
N ALA A 134 -42.52 -54.40 -10.11
CA ALA A 134 -43.38 -55.58 -10.16
C ALA A 134 -44.40 -55.61 -9.01
N GLU A 135 -45.65 -55.55 -9.44
CA GLU A 135 -46.87 -55.95 -8.75
C GLU A 135 -46.88 -57.46 -8.40
N THR A 136 -47.81 -57.83 -7.51
CA THR A 136 -48.41 -59.16 -7.26
C THR A 136 -47.88 -60.02 -6.09
N ALA A 137 -48.68 -60.10 -5.03
CA ALA A 137 -49.37 -61.32 -4.56
C ALA A 137 -50.52 -60.94 -3.60
#